data_AF-A0A835HBU4-F1
#
_entry.id   AF-A0A835HBU4-F1
#
_cell.length_a   1.000
_cell.length_b   1.000
_cell.length_c   1.000
_cell.angle_alpha   90.00
_cell.angle_beta   90.00
_cell.angle_gamma   90.00
#
_symmetry.space_group_name_H-M   'P 1'
#
loop_
_entity.id
_entity.type
_entity.pdbx_description
1 polymer ?
#
loop_
_entity_poly.entity_id
_entity_poly.type
_entity_poly.pdbx_seq_one_letter_code
_entity_poly.pdbx_strand_id
1 'polypeptide(L)'
;MTIAKPQFQVLLLDEVTVDLDVVERMDLLEFFKEECEQRGATIVYATHIFDGLETWATDVAYIQDGELRRWQKLVELPEFKNASNLLSVVESWLRSETKRENKLVAASPQFKKASAFDNSPFRSSRHMAYYR
;
A
#
# COMPACT_ATOMS: atom_id res chain seq x y z
N MET A 1 0.92 -9.18 41.21
CA MET A 1 0.64 -8.11 40.24
C MET A 1 0.02 -8.79 39.03
N THR A 2 -1.30 -8.83 38.95
CA THR A 2 -2.02 -9.58 37.91
C THR A 2 -1.99 -8.73 36.65
N ILE A 3 -1.11 -9.05 35.70
CA ILE A 3 -1.20 -8.49 34.36
C ILE A 3 -2.53 -8.99 33.80
N ALA A 4 -3.48 -8.07 33.60
CA ALA A 4 -4.75 -8.38 32.98
C ALA A 4 -4.47 -9.00 31.61
N LYS A 5 -5.08 -10.16 31.31
CA LYS A 5 -4.99 -10.77 29.97
C LYS A 5 -5.39 -9.72 28.93
N PRO A 6 -4.68 -9.64 27.79
CA PRO A 6 -5.13 -8.78 26.70
C PRO A 6 -6.56 -9.17 26.33
N GLN A 7 -7.40 -8.18 26.05
CA GLN A 7 -8.79 -8.45 25.67
C GLN A 7 -8.87 -9.20 24.33
N PHE A 8 -7.78 -9.19 23.55
CA PHE A 8 -7.61 -9.84 22.25
C PHE A 8 -6.16 -10.34 22.09
N GLN A 9 -5.99 -11.57 21.58
CA GLN A 9 -4.65 -12.10 21.27
C GLN A 9 -4.12 -11.57 19.94
N VAL A 10 -5.01 -11.37 18.97
CA VAL A 10 -4.70 -10.84 17.64
C VAL A 10 -5.72 -9.75 17.30
N LEU A 11 -5.24 -8.62 16.81
CA LEU A 11 -6.06 -7.48 16.36
C LEU A 11 -5.66 -7.14 14.92
N LEU A 12 -6.67 -7.06 14.04
CA LEU A 12 -6.49 -6.65 12.65
C LEU A 12 -7.09 -5.27 12.49
N LEU A 13 -6.29 -4.31 12.04
CA LEU A 13 -6.67 -2.91 11.88
C LEU A 13 -6.46 -2.52 10.42
N ASP A 14 -7.52 -2.05 9.78
CA ASP A 14 -7.49 -1.56 8.40
C ASP A 14 -7.90 -0.09 8.39
N GLU A 15 -6.95 0.80 8.12
CA GLU A 15 -7.14 2.25 8.01
C GLU A 15 -7.95 2.89 9.15
N VAL A 16 -7.69 2.47 10.39
CA VAL A 16 -8.47 2.92 11.55
C VAL A 16 -8.21 4.37 11.98
N THR A 17 -7.29 5.10 11.33
CA THR A 17 -6.89 6.47 11.71
C THR A 17 -7.36 7.56 10.73
N VAL A 18 -8.29 7.24 9.83
CA VAL A 18 -8.79 8.14 8.76
C VAL A 18 -9.40 9.43 9.31
N ASP A 19 -10.08 9.36 10.45
CA ASP A 19 -10.79 10.51 11.05
C ASP A 19 -10.09 11.08 12.30
N LEU A 20 -8.90 10.58 12.65
CA LEU A 20 -8.17 11.04 13.84
C LEU A 20 -7.26 12.21 13.50
N ASP A 21 -7.23 13.18 14.41
CA ASP A 21 -6.24 14.24 14.35
C ASP A 21 -4.81 13.71 14.64
N VAL A 22 -3.81 14.58 14.49
CA VAL A 22 -2.41 14.18 14.68
C VAL A 22 -2.13 13.71 16.10
N VAL A 23 -2.73 14.35 17.11
CA VAL A 23 -2.51 14.03 18.53
C VAL A 23 -3.23 12.72 18.88
N GLU A 24 -4.50 12.59 18.50
CA GLU A 24 -5.29 11.38 18.73
C GLU A 24 -4.66 10.15 18.07
N ARG A 25 -4.09 10.31 16.87
CA ARG A 25 -3.33 9.24 16.21
C ARG A 25 -2.12 8.81 17.05
N MET A 26 -1.36 9.76 17.58
CA MET A 26 -0.18 9.45 18.40
C MET A 26 -0.56 8.71 19.67
N ASP A 27 -1.60 9.18 20.37
CA ASP A 27 -2.11 8.54 21.58
C ASP A 27 -2.61 7.10 21.29
N LEU A 28 -3.27 6.90 20.15
CA LEU A 28 -3.73 5.58 19.74
C LEU A 28 -2.57 4.62 19.44
N LEU A 29 -1.52 5.09 18.76
CA LEU A 29 -0.34 4.29 18.48
C LEU A 29 0.41 3.92 19.77
N GLU A 30 0.49 4.84 20.74
CA GLU A 30 1.06 4.56 22.05
C GLU A 30 0.26 3.50 22.80
N PHE A 31 -1.07 3.61 22.80
CA PHE A 31 -1.94 2.57 23.37
C PHE A 31 -1.70 1.18 22.73
N PHE A 32 -1.61 1.10 21.40
CA PHE A 32 -1.32 -0.16 20.72
C PHE A 32 0.05 -0.73 21.07
N LYS A 33 1.05 0.14 21.24
CA LYS A 33 2.37 -0.27 21.70
C LYS A 33 2.31 -0.89 23.10
N GLU A 34 1.62 -0.25 24.03
CA GLU A 34 1.44 -0.77 25.38
C GLU A 34 0.70 -2.12 25.40
N GLU A 35 -0.35 -2.29 24.59
CA GLU A 35 -1.08 -3.56 24.50
C GLU A 35 -0.18 -4.68 23.93
N CYS A 36 0.67 -4.38 22.96
CA CYS A 36 1.65 -5.34 22.45
C CYS A 36 2.70 -5.69 23.51
N GLU A 37 3.34 -4.70 24.14
CA GLU A 37 4.48 -4.90 25.04
C GLU A 37 4.08 -5.46 26.40
N GLN A 38 3.00 -4.96 26.99
CA GLN A 38 2.60 -5.33 28.36
C GLN A 38 1.70 -6.56 28.37
N ARG A 39 0.87 -6.73 27.35
CA ARG A 39 -0.16 -7.77 27.33
C ARG A 39 0.08 -8.86 26.29
N GLY A 40 1.05 -8.69 25.39
CA GLY A 40 1.40 -9.70 24.39
C GLY A 40 0.37 -9.82 23.26
N ALA A 41 -0.39 -8.75 22.99
CA ALA A 41 -1.26 -8.71 21.81
C ALA A 41 -0.42 -8.67 20.53
N THR A 42 -0.89 -9.32 19.47
CA THR A 42 -0.33 -9.19 18.12
C THR A 42 -1.24 -8.29 17.29
N ILE A 43 -0.71 -7.20 16.77
CA ILE A 43 -1.49 -6.25 15.96
C ILE A 43 -0.96 -6.26 14.54
N VAL A 44 -1.86 -6.50 13.58
CA VAL A 44 -1.58 -6.32 12.15
C VAL A 44 -2.28 -5.04 11.73
N TYR A 45 -1.48 -4.05 11.34
CA TYR A 45 -2.00 -2.74 10.97
C TYR A 45 -1.73 -2.42 9.50
N ALA A 46 -2.80 -2.31 8.72
CA ALA A 46 -2.76 -1.85 7.34
C ALA A 46 -3.09 -0.35 7.30
N THR A 47 -2.14 0.44 6.81
CA THR A 47 -2.33 1.88 6.61
C THR A 47 -1.43 2.44 5.51
N HIS A 48 -1.85 3.55 4.91
CA HIS A 48 -1.02 4.38 4.04
C HIS A 48 -0.31 5.53 4.80
N ILE A 49 -0.52 5.66 6.11
CA ILE A 49 0.12 6.67 6.96
C ILE A 49 1.28 6.02 7.72
N PHE A 50 2.52 6.36 7.35
CA PHE A 50 3.72 5.74 7.93
C PHE A 50 4.34 6.52 9.10
N ASP A 51 3.89 7.75 9.34
CA ASP A 51 4.46 8.62 10.37
C ASP A 51 4.23 8.05 11.78
N GLY A 52 5.31 7.96 12.58
CA GLY A 52 5.26 7.48 13.96
C GLY A 52 5.24 5.96 14.10
N LEU A 53 5.00 5.21 13.02
CA LEU A 53 5.01 3.74 13.04
C LEU A 53 6.40 3.19 13.34
N GLU A 54 7.48 3.89 12.99
CA GLU A 54 8.85 3.46 13.27
C GLU A 54 9.15 3.21 14.75
N THR A 55 8.38 3.80 15.67
CA THR A 55 8.57 3.66 17.12
C THR A 55 7.83 2.46 17.74
N TRP A 56 6.93 1.84 16.97
CA TRP A 56 6.05 0.77 17.42
C TRP A 56 6.15 -0.49 16.54
N ALA A 57 6.21 -0.33 15.22
CA ALA A 57 6.23 -1.42 14.27
C ALA A 57 7.49 -2.29 14.42
N THR A 58 7.27 -3.59 14.62
CA THR A 58 8.35 -4.59 14.73
C THR A 58 8.73 -5.17 13.36
N ASP A 59 7.72 -5.36 12.51
CA ASP A 59 7.79 -6.04 11.23
C ASP A 59 7.06 -5.20 10.18
N VAL A 60 7.55 -5.23 8.94
CA VAL A 60 6.85 -4.66 7.80
C VAL A 60 6.56 -5.74 6.78
N ALA A 61 5.33 -5.74 6.28
CA ALA A 61 4.88 -6.58 5.18
C ALA A 61 4.46 -5.69 4.01
N TYR A 62 4.94 -6.01 2.82
CA TYR A 62 4.67 -5.25 1.61
C TYR A 62 4.00 -6.15 0.59
N ILE A 63 2.78 -5.79 0.22
CA ILE A 63 1.92 -6.54 -0.69
C ILE A 63 1.74 -5.72 -1.96
N GLN A 64 1.90 -6.37 -3.11
CA GLN A 64 1.70 -5.78 -4.42
C GLN A 64 1.02 -6.81 -5.32
N ASP A 65 0.03 -6.39 -6.10
CA ASP A 65 -0.72 -7.25 -7.03
C ASP A 65 -1.32 -8.51 -6.37
N GLY A 66 -1.69 -8.41 -5.09
CA GLY A 66 -2.19 -9.54 -4.30
C GLY A 66 -1.11 -10.51 -3.83
N GLU A 67 0.18 -10.23 -4.06
CA GLU A 67 1.30 -11.06 -3.63
C GLU A 67 2.13 -10.38 -2.54
N LEU A 68 2.51 -11.13 -1.50
CA LEU A 68 3.45 -10.67 -0.49
C LEU A 68 4.86 -10.58 -1.10
N ARG A 69 5.26 -9.37 -1.49
CA ARG A 69 6.57 -9.11 -2.12
C ARG A 69 7.70 -9.13 -1.12
N ARG A 70 7.46 -8.63 0.10
CA ARG A 70 8.46 -8.56 1.17
C ARG A 70 7.82 -8.72 2.54
N TRP A 71 8.54 -9.38 3.43
CA TRP A 71 8.25 -9.40 4.86
C TRP A 71 9.56 -9.51 5.64
N GLN A 72 9.87 -8.52 6.46
CA GLN A 72 11.11 -8.42 7.23
C GLN A 72 10.88 -7.61 8.52
N LYS A 73 11.74 -7.83 9.52
CA LYS A 73 11.78 -6.96 10.70
C LYS A 73 12.23 -5.56 10.32
N LEU A 74 11.62 -4.54 10.92
CA LEU A 74 11.93 -3.15 10.63
C LEU A 74 13.41 -2.82 10.89
N VAL A 75 13.97 -3.38 11.97
CA VAL A 75 15.39 -3.18 12.37
C VAL A 75 16.40 -3.87 11.44
N GLU A 76 15.96 -4.87 10.67
CA GLU A 76 16.83 -5.63 9.76
C GLU A 76 16.85 -5.01 8.35
N LEU A 77 15.95 -4.05 8.07
CA LEU A 77 15.90 -3.40 6.76
C LEU A 77 17.18 -2.60 6.48
N PRO A 78 17.94 -2.95 5.44
CA PRO A 78 19.14 -2.20 5.06
C PRO A 78 18.79 -0.79 4.59
N GLU A 79 17.62 -0.60 3.94
CA GLU A 79 17.15 0.71 3.50
C GLU A 79 16.84 1.64 4.69
N PHE A 80 16.38 1.09 5.82
CA PHE A 80 16.02 1.86 7.00
C PHE A 80 17.24 2.50 7.69
N LYS A 81 18.42 1.86 7.60
CA LYS A 81 19.67 2.40 8.18
C LYS A 81 20.15 3.71 7.55
N ASN A 82 19.79 3.94 6.29
CA ASN A 82 20.21 5.11 5.51
C ASN A 82 19.06 6.09 5.27
N ALA A 83 17.86 5.75 5.73
CA ALA A 83 16.64 6.53 5.53
C ALA A 83 16.38 7.46 6.71
N SER A 84 15.69 8.58 6.47
CA SER A 84 15.28 9.51 7.52
C SER A 84 14.07 9.00 8.31
N ASN A 85 13.17 8.28 7.65
CA ASN A 85 11.95 7.73 8.24
C ASN A 85 11.42 6.55 7.41
N LEU A 86 10.45 5.81 7.96
CA LEU A 86 9.83 4.67 7.27
C LEU A 86 9.16 5.07 5.95
N LEU A 87 8.53 6.24 5.91
CA LEU A 87 7.89 6.79 4.71
C LEU A 87 8.85 6.81 3.52
N SER A 88 10.08 7.30 3.70
CA SER A 88 11.07 7.39 2.61
C SER A 88 11.48 6.02 2.04
N VAL A 89 11.52 4.99 2.89
CA VAL A 89 11.79 3.60 2.47
C VAL A 89 10.62 3.09 1.63
N VAL A 90 9.40 3.21 2.13
CA VAL A 90 8.19 2.73 1.44
C VAL A 90 7.96 3.49 0.15
N GLU A 91 8.16 4.80 0.13
CA GLU A 91 8.07 5.64 -1.06
C GLU A 91 9.00 5.12 -2.17
N SER A 92 10.24 4.73 -1.82
CA SER A 92 11.18 4.19 -2.80
C SER A 92 10.68 2.90 -3.45
N TRP A 93 9.97 2.05 -2.69
CA TRP A 93 9.36 0.82 -3.17
C TRP A 93 8.20 1.12 -4.10
N LEU A 94 7.24 1.96 -3.66
CA LEU A 94 6.07 2.37 -4.45
C LEU A 94 6.48 3.04 -5.77
N ARG A 95 7.47 3.94 -5.75
CA ARG A 95 8.00 4.56 -6.98
C ARG A 95 8.62 3.56 -7.95
N SER A 96 9.17 2.45 -7.43
CA SER A 96 9.73 1.39 -8.27
C SER A 96 8.64 0.58 -8.98
N GLU A 97 7.43 0.52 -8.43
CA GLU A 97 6.26 -0.12 -9.04
C GLU A 97 5.71 0.69 -10.20
N THR A 98 5.45 1.99 -10.00
CA THR A 98 4.92 2.86 -11.05
C THR A 98 5.84 2.87 -12.28
N LYS A 99 7.16 2.79 -12.06
CA LYS A 99 8.14 2.64 -13.14
C LYS A 99 8.02 1.30 -13.87
N ARG A 100 7.75 0.20 -13.17
CA ARG A 100 7.54 -1.13 -13.76
C ARG A 100 6.27 -1.17 -14.60
N GLU A 101 5.15 -0.65 -14.08
CA GLU A 101 3.88 -0.58 -14.82
C GLU A 101 4.05 0.18 -16.13
N ASN A 102 4.63 1.40 -16.08
CA ASN A 102 4.89 2.18 -17.28
C ASN A 102 5.79 1.44 -18.28
N LYS A 103 6.76 0.65 -17.81
CA LYS A 103 7.65 -0.13 -18.66
C LYS A 103 6.97 -1.36 -19.27
N LEU A 104 6.08 -2.03 -18.52
CA LEU A 104 5.26 -3.14 -19.04
C LEU A 104 4.27 -2.63 -20.09
N VAL A 105 3.62 -1.50 -19.85
CA VAL A 105 2.73 -0.85 -20.83
C VAL A 105 3.50 -0.44 -22.09
N ALA A 106 4.72 0.09 -21.95
CA ALA A 106 5.58 0.45 -23.08
C ALA A 106 6.18 -0.76 -23.83
N ALA A 107 6.35 -1.91 -23.16
CA ALA A 107 6.89 -3.14 -23.73
C ALA A 107 5.81 -4.04 -24.38
N SER A 108 4.52 -3.75 -24.17
CA SER A 108 3.44 -4.37 -24.93
C SER A 108 3.69 -4.11 -26.42
N PRO A 109 3.73 -5.13 -27.30
CA PRO A 109 3.73 -4.89 -28.73
C PRO A 109 2.48 -4.09 -29.04
N GLN A 110 2.63 -2.88 -29.59
CA GLN A 110 1.52 -2.22 -30.27
C GLN A 110 1.04 -3.21 -31.31
N PHE A 111 -0.08 -3.88 -31.04
CA PHE A 111 -0.82 -4.60 -32.07
C PHE A 111 -1.17 -3.54 -33.10
N LYS A 112 -0.35 -3.41 -34.14
CA LYS A 112 -0.75 -2.81 -35.39
C LYS A 112 -1.98 -3.60 -35.81
N LYS A 113 -3.17 -3.05 -35.56
CA LYS A 113 -4.39 -3.55 -36.20
C LYS A 113 -4.11 -3.47 -37.70
N ALA A 114 -3.72 -4.59 -38.29
CA ALA A 114 -3.83 -4.78 -39.71
C ALA A 114 -5.32 -4.63 -39.98
N SER A 115 -5.72 -3.52 -40.59
CA SER A 115 -7.07 -3.29 -41.09
C SER A 115 -7.29 -4.26 -42.26
N ALA A 116 -7.58 -5.51 -41.93
CA ALA A 116 -7.95 -6.55 -42.86
C ALA A 116 -9.47 -6.74 -42.79
N PHE A 117 -10.25 -5.69 -43.08
CA PHE A 117 -11.66 -5.75 -43.48
C PHE A 117 -12.08 -4.33 -43.90
N ASP A 118 -11.55 -3.86 -45.02
CA ASP A 118 -12.17 -2.76 -45.79
C ASP A 118 -12.22 -3.15 -47.27
N ASN A 119 -13.13 -4.08 -47.56
CA ASN A 119 -13.66 -4.31 -48.91
C ASN A 119 -15.18 -4.41 -48.76
N SER A 120 -15.83 -3.27 -48.51
CA SER A 120 -17.28 -3.15 -48.63
C SER A 120 -17.62 -2.01 -49.60
N PRO A 121 -18.47 -2.23 -50.62
CA PRO A 121 -18.79 -1.21 -51.62
C PRO A 121 -19.85 -0.22 -51.16
N PHE A 122 -20.23 -0.23 -49.88
CA PHE A 122 -21.26 0.66 -49.32
C PHE A 122 -20.64 1.75 -48.46
N ARG A 123 -19.95 2.70 -49.11
CA ARG A 123 -19.91 4.07 -48.58
C ARG A 123 -21.31 4.65 -48.72
N SER A 124 -22.05 4.72 -47.62
CA SER A 124 -23.16 5.66 -47.49
C SER A 124 -22.79 6.73 -46.47
N SER A 125 -22.42 7.89 -46.98
CA SER A 125 -22.31 9.15 -46.23
C SER A 125 -23.64 9.50 -45.56
N ARG A 126 -23.62 9.82 -44.25
CA ARG A 126 -24.56 10.73 -43.55
C ARG A 126 -24.11 10.86 -42.07
N HIS A 127 -23.43 11.95 -41.69
CA HIS A 127 -23.99 13.19 -41.10
C HIS A 127 -24.53 13.07 -39.66
N MET A 128 -23.84 13.78 -38.76
CA MET A 128 -24.25 14.44 -37.50
C MET A 128 -24.65 13.70 -36.20
N ALA A 129 -24.09 14.30 -35.11
CA ALA A 129 -24.57 14.41 -33.73
C ALA A 129 -24.45 13.14 -32.85
N TYR A 130 -23.99 13.18 -31.59
CA TYR A 130 -24.30 14.14 -30.52
C TYR A 130 -23.17 14.21 -29.48
N TYR A 131 -22.89 15.42 -28.99
CA TYR A 131 -22.47 15.63 -27.60
C TYR A 131 -23.74 15.79 -26.75
N ARG A 132 -23.78 15.12 -25.60
CA ARG A 132 -24.53 15.51 -24.42
C ARG A 132 -23.64 15.28 -23.22
#